data_AF-A0A540NT85-F1
#
_entry.id   AF-A0A540NT85-F1
#
_cell.length_a   1.000
_cell.length_b   1.000
_cell.length_c   1.000
_cell.angle_alpha   90.00
_cell.angle_beta   90.00
_cell.angle_gamma   90.00
#
_symmetry.space_group_name_H-M   'P 1'
#
loop_
_entity.id
_entity.type
_entity.pdbx_description
1 polymer ?
#
loop_
_entity_poly.entity_id
_entity_poly.type
_entity_poly.pdbx_seq_one_letter_code
_entity_poly.pdbx_strand_id
1 'polypeptide(L)'
;MPSSPQFQQPHNRRQSGPIVQSAASSSSNIAVSDGKLHLQEEDHSNGFNPTSTFAPAWSEFARNVSGEWDGHGADFTKEGYPIELPENVVPEAYREWEVKVFDWQTQCPTLANPDEHILLYKNIELLPTVGCEADAATRYRVIEKNVGGLSNEVFAFAYQSSGCYVSVLPIQDKGTYKLQELEYCLINPQDKESRVRIIQVIRIENEKMMLQNIRVYCENWYGPFRNGDQLGGCAIRDSAFACTAALEASEVVGTWRGLGAVASFRGTQNNVLQELLVNSEQSSMRDESGLVLLPKRLWCSIKESKDGDTCSEVGWLLDHGHAITSRCTFSSTATPKAS
;
A
#
# COMPACT_ATOMS: atom_id res chain seq x y z
N MET A 1 -36.68 -5.28 43.60
CA MET A 1 -37.21 -5.32 42.23
C MET A 1 -37.95 -4.01 41.96
N PRO A 2 -37.25 -2.96 41.48
CA PRO A 2 -37.90 -1.77 40.93
C PRO A 2 -37.89 -1.81 39.40
N SER A 3 -39.02 -1.43 38.85
CA SER A 3 -39.43 -1.53 37.45
C SER A 3 -38.69 -0.54 36.54
N SER A 4 -38.19 -1.03 35.40
CA SER A 4 -37.55 -0.22 34.36
C SER A 4 -38.53 0.72 33.65
N PRO A 5 -38.14 1.96 33.30
CA PRO A 5 -38.95 2.81 32.43
C PRO A 5 -38.81 2.39 30.96
N GLN A 6 -39.96 2.24 30.29
CA GLN A 6 -40.07 1.98 28.86
C GLN A 6 -39.71 3.22 28.05
N PHE A 7 -38.69 3.13 27.20
CA PHE A 7 -38.42 4.12 26.17
C PHE A 7 -39.30 3.85 24.93
N GLN A 8 -40.12 4.84 24.57
CA GLN A 8 -40.91 4.84 23.35
C GLN A 8 -40.01 5.07 22.13
N GLN A 9 -40.11 4.18 21.15
CA GLN A 9 -39.51 4.34 19.82
C GLN A 9 -40.28 5.38 19.00
N PRO A 10 -39.63 6.35 18.37
CA PRO A 10 -40.25 7.13 17.30
C PRO A 10 -40.16 6.36 15.97
N HIS A 11 -41.31 5.88 15.49
CA HIS A 11 -41.52 5.59 14.09
C HIS A 11 -41.37 6.89 13.27
N ASN A 12 -40.40 6.96 12.37
CA ASN A 12 -40.43 7.93 11.29
C ASN A 12 -40.39 7.27 9.92
N ARG A 13 -41.42 7.65 9.17
CA ARG A 13 -41.93 7.09 7.93
C ARG A 13 -41.11 7.62 6.76
N ARG A 14 -40.68 6.71 5.90
CA ARG A 14 -40.13 7.02 4.56
C ARG A 14 -41.09 7.97 3.82
N GLN A 15 -40.58 9.10 3.35
CA GLN A 15 -41.15 9.86 2.25
C GLN A 15 -40.06 10.11 1.21
N SER A 16 -40.30 9.54 0.05
CA SER A 16 -39.59 9.72 -1.22
C SER A 16 -40.13 10.96 -1.94
N GLY A 17 -39.23 11.82 -2.42
CA GLY A 17 -39.50 13.00 -3.25
C GLY A 17 -38.21 13.45 -3.96
N PRO A 18 -38.30 14.20 -5.08
CA PRO A 18 -37.82 13.71 -6.38
C PRO A 18 -36.39 14.10 -6.79
N ILE A 19 -35.91 13.34 -7.77
CA ILE A 19 -34.71 13.50 -8.57
C ILE A 19 -34.71 14.86 -9.29
N VAL A 20 -33.64 15.63 -9.13
CA VAL A 20 -33.34 16.82 -9.95
C VAL A 20 -32.27 16.42 -10.96
N GLN A 21 -32.69 16.25 -12.22
CA GLN A 21 -31.82 16.23 -13.39
C GLN A 21 -31.58 17.67 -13.85
N SER A 22 -30.32 18.06 -14.00
CA SER A 22 -29.95 19.27 -14.75
C SER A 22 -29.17 18.85 -15.99
N ALA A 23 -29.88 18.86 -17.12
CA ALA A 23 -29.29 18.88 -18.45
C ALA A 23 -29.20 20.34 -18.90
N ALA A 24 -28.02 20.75 -19.37
CA ALA A 24 -27.86 21.97 -20.15
C ALA A 24 -27.31 21.58 -21.52
N SER A 25 -28.19 21.64 -22.51
CA SER A 25 -27.86 21.59 -23.93
C SER A 25 -27.76 23.02 -24.47
N SER A 26 -26.71 23.34 -25.22
CA SER A 26 -26.76 24.38 -26.24
C SER A 26 -25.98 23.92 -27.46
N SER A 27 -26.70 23.75 -28.55
CA SER A 27 -26.23 23.37 -29.88
C SER A 27 -26.15 24.59 -30.80
N SER A 28 -25.15 24.60 -31.68
CA SER A 28 -25.19 25.34 -32.96
C SER A 28 -24.22 24.72 -33.99
N ASN A 29 -24.75 23.76 -34.77
CA ASN A 29 -24.66 23.53 -36.22
C ASN A 29 -23.92 24.61 -37.05
N ILE A 30 -22.97 24.36 -37.97
CA ILE A 30 -22.98 23.83 -39.38
C ILE A 30 -21.57 24.21 -39.94
N ALA A 31 -20.80 23.48 -40.76
CA ALA A 31 -21.06 22.94 -42.10
C ALA A 31 -19.97 21.94 -42.56
N VAL A 32 -20.33 21.20 -43.60
CA VAL A 32 -19.65 20.10 -44.30
C VAL A 32 -18.69 20.60 -45.38
N SER A 33 -17.59 19.88 -45.64
CA SER A 33 -17.08 19.69 -47.00
C SER A 33 -16.37 18.34 -47.17
N ASP A 34 -16.75 17.66 -48.26
CA ASP A 34 -16.40 16.32 -48.70
C ASP A 34 -14.98 16.18 -49.30
N GLY A 35 -14.47 14.95 -49.22
CA GLY A 35 -13.79 14.29 -50.34
C GLY A 35 -12.28 14.12 -50.21
N LYS A 36 -11.81 12.87 -50.05
CA LYS A 36 -11.38 12.02 -51.18
C LYS A 36 -10.85 10.67 -50.67
N LEU A 37 -11.43 9.58 -51.19
CA LEU A 37 -10.92 8.22 -51.07
C LEU A 37 -9.64 8.05 -51.93
N HIS A 38 -8.64 7.35 -51.39
CA HIS A 38 -7.78 6.50 -52.21
C HIS A 38 -7.34 5.28 -51.40
N LEU A 39 -7.82 4.11 -51.82
CA LEU A 39 -7.29 2.80 -51.45
C LEU A 39 -6.10 2.50 -52.36
N GLN A 40 -4.99 2.04 -51.81
CA GLN A 40 -4.11 1.13 -52.52
C GLN A 40 -3.43 0.15 -51.55
N GLU A 41 -3.42 -1.10 -52.00
CA GLU A 41 -3.14 -2.34 -51.28
C GLU A 41 -1.65 -2.58 -50.99
N GLU A 42 -1.46 -3.34 -49.91
CA GLU A 42 -0.40 -4.30 -49.54
C GLU A 42 1.00 -4.18 -50.16
N ASP A 43 2.00 -4.07 -49.27
CA ASP A 43 3.30 -4.70 -49.51
C ASP A 43 3.78 -5.44 -48.25
N HIS A 44 4.05 -6.72 -48.42
CA HIS A 44 4.49 -7.64 -47.39
C HIS A 44 5.95 -7.37 -47.01
N SER A 45 6.20 -6.93 -45.78
CA SER A 45 7.46 -7.23 -45.11
C SER A 45 7.23 -7.46 -43.62
N ASN A 46 7.45 -8.70 -43.19
CA ASN A 46 7.50 -9.13 -41.80
C ASN A 46 8.62 -8.39 -41.07
N GLY A 47 8.29 -7.25 -40.47
CA GLY A 47 9.10 -6.57 -39.47
C GLY A 47 8.43 -6.74 -38.11
N PHE A 48 9.01 -7.56 -37.25
CA PHE A 48 8.63 -7.71 -35.85
C PHE A 48 8.69 -6.32 -35.16
N ASN A 49 7.55 -5.66 -35.00
CA ASN A 49 7.42 -4.55 -34.06
C ASN A 49 7.07 -5.15 -32.69
N PRO A 50 7.95 -5.05 -31.67
CA PRO A 50 7.57 -5.40 -30.31
C PRO A 50 6.66 -4.28 -29.80
N THR A 51 5.36 -4.39 -30.08
CA THR A 51 4.37 -3.47 -29.51
C THR A 51 4.35 -3.68 -28.00
N SER A 52 4.83 -2.65 -27.30
CA SER A 52 4.84 -2.46 -25.85
C SER A 52 3.73 -3.19 -25.10
N THR A 53 4.08 -4.30 -24.44
CA THR A 53 3.24 -4.98 -23.45
C THR A 53 3.19 -4.23 -22.10
N PHE A 54 4.02 -3.20 -21.89
CA PHE A 54 4.09 -2.41 -20.65
C PHE A 54 2.90 -1.44 -20.45
N ALA A 55 2.39 -0.85 -21.54
CA ALA A 55 1.36 0.19 -21.46
C ALA A 55 0.03 -0.25 -20.79
N PRO A 56 -0.54 -1.43 -21.07
CA PRO A 56 -1.79 -1.84 -20.42
C PRO A 56 -1.60 -2.14 -18.92
N ALA A 57 -0.52 -2.82 -18.54
CA ALA A 57 -0.30 -3.23 -17.15
C ALA A 57 -0.07 -2.04 -16.21
N TRP A 58 0.73 -1.05 -16.63
CA TRP A 58 0.91 0.18 -15.86
C TRP A 58 -0.39 0.98 -15.76
N SER A 59 -1.15 1.09 -16.86
CA SER A 59 -2.45 1.80 -16.84
C SER A 59 -3.44 1.16 -15.86
N GLU A 60 -3.49 -0.18 -15.80
CA GLU A 60 -4.32 -0.90 -14.83
C GLU A 60 -3.83 -0.75 -13.40
N PHE A 61 -2.52 -0.85 -13.18
CA PHE A 61 -1.89 -0.55 -11.90
C PHE A 61 -2.27 0.87 -11.45
N ALA A 62 -2.12 1.84 -12.34
CA ALA A 62 -2.38 3.25 -12.06
C ALA A 62 -3.84 3.47 -11.63
N ARG A 63 -4.78 2.84 -12.33
CA ARG A 63 -6.20 2.87 -11.97
C ARG A 63 -6.47 2.28 -10.57
N ASN A 64 -5.83 1.16 -10.25
CA ASN A 64 -6.13 0.41 -9.02
C ASN A 64 -5.42 0.98 -7.78
N VAL A 65 -4.28 1.63 -7.95
CA VAL A 65 -3.52 2.22 -6.82
C VAL A 65 -3.95 3.66 -6.51
N SER A 66 -4.48 4.38 -7.50
CA SER A 66 -4.82 5.81 -7.36
C SER A 66 -6.11 6.04 -6.57
N GLY A 67 -6.11 7.05 -5.71
CA GLY A 67 -7.24 7.42 -4.87
C GLY A 67 -6.82 8.11 -3.59
N GLU A 68 -7.82 8.51 -2.81
CA GLU A 68 -7.69 8.83 -1.40
C GLU A 68 -7.81 7.54 -0.60
N TRP A 69 -6.84 7.31 0.28
CA TRP A 69 -6.79 6.12 1.13
C TRP A 69 -6.74 6.57 2.59
N ASP A 70 -7.75 6.24 3.37
CA ASP A 70 -7.82 6.60 4.79
C ASP A 70 -7.64 5.37 5.66
N GLY A 71 -7.00 5.52 6.81
CA GLY A 71 -6.69 4.35 7.64
C GLY A 71 -5.97 4.67 8.94
N HIS A 72 -5.28 3.65 9.43
CA HIS A 72 -4.43 3.74 10.61
C HIS A 72 -3.02 3.24 10.28
N GLY A 73 -2.02 3.85 10.91
CA GLY A 73 -0.62 3.48 10.79
C GLY A 73 0.02 3.25 12.16
N ALA A 74 0.85 2.23 12.30
CA ALA A 74 1.56 1.94 13.55
C ALA A 74 2.99 1.46 13.28
N ASP A 75 3.89 1.80 14.20
CA ASP A 75 5.27 1.31 14.23
C ASP A 75 5.37 0.12 15.20
N PHE A 76 6.19 -0.87 14.83
CA PHE A 76 6.44 -2.07 15.61
C PHE A 76 7.94 -2.32 15.75
N THR A 77 8.36 -2.92 16.86
CA THR A 77 9.73 -3.39 17.04
C THR A 77 10.05 -4.51 16.05
N LYS A 78 11.32 -4.91 15.95
CA LYS A 78 11.73 -6.07 15.14
C LYS A 78 11.12 -7.40 15.61
N GLU A 79 10.61 -7.47 16.84
CA GLU A 79 9.88 -8.60 17.40
C GLU A 79 8.35 -8.52 17.19
N GLY A 80 7.85 -7.42 16.63
CA GLY A 80 6.41 -7.24 16.35
C GLY A 80 5.61 -6.62 17.50
N TYR A 81 6.27 -6.06 18.52
CA TYR A 81 5.57 -5.32 19.57
C TYR A 81 5.23 -3.90 19.11
N PRO A 82 4.00 -3.39 19.36
CA PRO A 82 3.64 -2.04 18.97
C PRO A 82 4.43 -1.00 19.76
N ILE A 83 4.80 0.10 19.10
CA ILE A 83 5.55 1.21 19.69
C ILE A 83 4.57 2.35 19.99
N GLU A 84 4.55 2.79 21.25
CA GLU A 84 3.68 3.87 21.72
C GLU A 84 4.05 5.20 21.04
N LEU A 85 3.05 6.02 20.74
CA LEU A 85 3.27 7.35 20.17
C LEU A 85 4.02 8.25 21.18
N PRO A 86 4.92 9.13 20.70
CA PRO A 86 5.63 10.06 21.57
C PRO A 86 4.68 10.91 22.42
N GLU A 87 4.98 11.07 23.71
CA GLU A 87 4.12 11.81 24.64
C GLU A 87 3.79 13.22 24.14
N ASN A 88 4.71 13.88 23.43
CA ASN A 88 4.53 15.24 22.92
C ASN A 88 3.47 15.37 21.81
N VAL A 89 2.96 14.27 21.28
CA VAL A 89 1.88 14.26 20.27
C VAL A 89 0.56 13.73 20.81
N VAL A 90 0.56 13.14 22.01
CA VAL A 90 -0.62 12.55 22.64
C VAL A 90 -1.28 13.59 23.57
N PRO A 91 -2.57 13.92 23.39
CA PRO A 91 -3.28 14.84 24.28
C PRO A 91 -3.24 14.40 25.76
N GLU A 92 -3.18 15.38 26.67
CA GLU A 92 -3.06 15.14 28.12
C GLU A 92 -4.19 14.27 28.69
N ALA A 93 -5.41 14.40 28.15
CA ALA A 93 -6.57 13.60 28.55
C ALA A 93 -6.33 12.09 28.43
N TYR A 94 -5.60 11.61 27.41
CA TYR A 94 -5.25 10.19 27.30
C TYR A 94 -4.39 9.73 28.47
N ARG A 95 -3.51 10.59 28.98
CA ARG A 95 -2.67 10.29 30.15
C ARG A 95 -3.49 10.27 31.43
N GLU A 96 -4.40 11.22 31.61
CA GLU A 96 -5.32 11.24 32.75
C GLU A 96 -6.20 9.99 32.82
N TRP A 97 -6.51 9.41 31.65
CA TRP A 97 -7.29 8.18 31.54
C TRP A 97 -6.43 6.91 31.51
N GLU A 98 -5.10 7.03 31.61
CA GLU A 98 -4.13 5.94 31.51
C GLU A 98 -4.25 5.13 30.19
N VAL A 99 -4.69 5.80 29.11
CA VAL A 99 -4.85 5.21 27.78
C VAL A 99 -3.61 5.48 26.95
N LYS A 100 -2.95 4.41 26.53
CA LYS A 100 -1.81 4.45 25.61
C LYS A 100 -2.30 4.53 24.16
N VAL A 101 -1.64 5.35 23.35
CA VAL A 101 -1.95 5.52 21.94
C VAL A 101 -0.79 5.00 21.11
N PHE A 102 -1.08 4.13 20.14
CA PHE A 102 -0.08 3.47 19.30
C PHE A 102 -0.29 3.75 17.80
N ASP A 103 -1.53 3.94 17.40
CA ASP A 103 -1.90 4.15 16.01
C ASP A 103 -2.01 5.64 15.69
N TRP A 104 -1.40 6.03 14.58
CA TRP A 104 -1.72 7.25 13.86
C TRP A 104 -3.01 7.06 13.09
N GLN A 105 -3.87 8.07 13.09
CA GLN A 105 -4.84 8.21 12.01
C GLN A 105 -4.09 8.70 10.76
N THR A 106 -4.31 8.07 9.61
CA THR A 106 -3.53 8.33 8.40
C THR A 106 -4.40 8.59 7.18
N GLN A 107 -3.89 9.44 6.29
CA GLN A 107 -4.37 9.56 4.92
C GLN A 107 -3.23 9.36 3.94
N CYS A 108 -3.51 8.70 2.83
CA CYS A 108 -2.54 8.37 1.80
C CYS A 108 -3.06 8.68 0.39
N PRO A 109 -3.26 9.97 0.04
CA PRO A 109 -3.56 10.37 -1.33
C PRO A 109 -2.48 9.82 -2.26
N THR A 110 -2.90 9.00 -3.21
CA THR A 110 -2.03 8.28 -4.14
C THR A 110 -2.48 8.57 -5.57
N LEU A 111 -1.54 8.93 -6.44
CA LEU A 111 -1.79 9.18 -7.86
C LEU A 111 -0.68 8.53 -8.69
N ALA A 112 -1.06 7.60 -9.54
CA ALA A 112 -0.22 7.08 -10.60
C ALA A 112 -0.67 7.65 -11.94
N ASN A 113 0.24 8.29 -12.67
CA ASN A 113 -0.03 8.80 -14.00
C ASN A 113 0.17 7.67 -15.03
N PRO A 114 -0.88 7.28 -15.79
CA PRO A 114 -0.79 6.18 -16.76
C PRO A 114 0.15 6.48 -17.93
N ASP A 115 0.34 7.75 -18.30
CA ASP A 115 1.16 8.14 -19.45
C ASP A 115 2.62 8.36 -19.04
N GLU A 116 2.84 9.04 -17.91
CA GLU A 116 4.18 9.45 -17.47
C GLU A 116 4.95 8.35 -16.72
N HIS A 117 4.29 7.26 -16.34
CA HIS A 117 4.89 6.19 -15.53
C HIS A 117 5.46 6.71 -14.20
N ILE A 118 4.69 7.58 -13.55
CA ILE A 118 5.03 8.20 -12.27
C ILE A 118 3.99 7.82 -11.23
N LEU A 119 4.43 7.42 -10.05
CA LEU A 119 3.58 7.24 -8.87
C LEU A 119 3.99 8.25 -7.80
N LEU A 120 3.04 9.10 -7.40
CA LEU A 120 3.16 10.05 -6.31
C LEU A 120 2.19 9.64 -5.21
N TYR A 121 2.65 9.68 -3.96
CA TYR A 121 1.72 9.64 -2.83
C TYR A 121 2.22 10.46 -1.65
N LYS A 122 1.31 10.80 -0.75
CA LYS A 122 1.65 11.46 0.52
C LYS A 122 1.20 10.59 1.67
N ASN A 123 2.07 10.31 2.62
CA ASN A 123 1.69 9.72 3.89
C ASN A 123 1.46 10.85 4.90
N ILE A 124 0.19 11.12 5.19
CA ILE A 124 -0.24 12.16 6.12
C ILE A 124 -0.62 11.48 7.43
N GLU A 125 0.04 11.84 8.52
CA GLU A 125 -0.30 11.42 9.88
C GLU A 125 -0.98 12.56 10.61
N LEU A 126 -2.09 12.25 11.30
CA LEU A 126 -2.88 13.20 12.04
C LEU A 126 -2.63 13.06 13.54
N LEU A 127 -2.66 14.18 14.26
CA LEU A 127 -2.59 14.17 15.73
C LEU A 127 -3.80 13.41 16.31
N PRO A 128 -3.59 12.56 17.33
CA PRO A 128 -4.68 11.99 18.10
C PRO A 128 -5.56 13.10 18.70
N THR A 129 -6.88 12.91 18.67
CA THR A 129 -7.86 13.86 19.18
C THR A 129 -8.72 13.23 20.29
N VAL A 130 -9.37 14.07 21.10
CA VAL A 130 -10.31 13.66 22.16
C VAL A 130 -11.59 14.48 22.09
N GLY A 131 -12.72 13.89 22.49
CA GLY A 131 -13.99 14.60 22.62
C GLY A 131 -14.52 15.18 21.29
N CYS A 132 -15.24 16.31 21.37
CA CYS A 132 -15.83 16.98 20.19
C CYS A 132 -14.78 17.62 19.26
N GLU A 133 -13.52 17.69 19.67
CA GLU A 133 -12.40 18.12 18.82
C GLU A 133 -11.98 17.05 17.82
N ALA A 134 -12.55 15.84 17.92
CA ALA A 134 -12.30 14.78 16.98
C ALA A 134 -12.77 15.12 15.54
N ASP A 135 -13.68 16.10 15.39
CA ASP A 135 -14.06 16.67 14.10
C ASP A 135 -13.00 17.61 13.48
N ALA A 136 -11.95 17.96 14.23
CA ALA A 136 -10.85 18.83 13.81
C ALA A 136 -9.56 18.04 13.60
N ALA A 137 -9.44 17.40 12.44
CA ALA A 137 -8.21 16.73 12.03
C ALA A 137 -7.05 17.73 11.91
N THR A 138 -5.96 17.50 12.65
CA THR A 138 -4.73 18.30 12.58
C THR A 138 -3.58 17.44 12.05
N ARG A 139 -2.89 17.92 11.01
CA ARG A 139 -1.72 17.22 10.45
C ARG A 139 -0.54 17.32 11.40
N TYR A 140 0.04 16.19 11.77
CA TYR A 140 1.32 16.10 12.48
C TYR A 140 2.48 16.11 11.48
N ARG A 141 2.42 15.20 10.50
CA ARG A 141 3.51 14.94 9.56
C ARG A 141 2.97 14.62 8.18
N VAL A 142 3.65 15.12 7.16
CA VAL A 142 3.40 14.78 5.75
C VAL A 142 4.71 14.34 5.14
N ILE A 143 4.75 13.10 4.65
CA ILE A 143 5.89 12.55 3.90
C ILE A 143 5.41 12.32 2.48
N GLU A 144 6.00 13.00 1.52
CA GLU A 144 5.72 12.77 0.10
C GLU A 144 6.72 11.75 -0.44
N LYS A 145 6.28 10.86 -1.33
CA LYS A 145 7.14 9.95 -2.07
C LYS A 145 6.82 9.99 -3.55
N ASN A 146 7.88 10.05 -4.35
CA ASN A 146 7.81 10.00 -5.80
C ASN A 146 8.61 8.83 -6.38
N VAL A 147 7.97 8.09 -7.29
CA VAL A 147 8.53 6.93 -7.99
C VAL A 147 8.47 7.22 -9.48
N GLY A 148 9.61 7.08 -10.16
CA GLY A 148 9.75 7.42 -11.57
C GLY A 148 10.01 8.92 -11.81
N GLY A 149 10.18 9.29 -13.08
CA GLY A 149 10.45 10.66 -13.49
C GLY A 149 11.81 11.21 -13.01
N LEU A 150 11.97 12.54 -13.09
CA LEU A 150 13.22 13.24 -12.76
C LEU A 150 13.51 13.33 -11.26
N SER A 151 12.47 13.30 -10.44
CA SER A 151 12.55 13.35 -8.97
C SER A 151 12.27 11.97 -8.35
N ASN A 152 12.71 10.90 -9.01
CA ASN A 152 12.58 9.54 -8.52
C ASN A 152 13.34 9.35 -7.19
N GLU A 153 12.66 8.88 -6.16
CA GLU A 153 13.21 8.71 -4.81
C GLU A 153 13.51 7.25 -4.44
N VAL A 154 13.28 6.30 -5.35
CA VAL A 154 13.43 4.87 -5.09
C VAL A 154 14.61 4.27 -5.85
N PHE A 155 15.22 3.24 -5.28
CA PHE A 155 16.28 2.46 -5.93
C PHE A 155 15.71 1.43 -6.91
N ALA A 156 14.62 0.76 -6.54
CA ALA A 156 13.93 -0.21 -7.37
C ALA A 156 12.43 -0.23 -7.05
N PHE A 157 11.60 -0.49 -8.07
CA PHE A 157 10.16 -0.55 -7.94
C PHE A 157 9.58 -1.67 -8.80
N ALA A 158 8.86 -2.59 -8.18
CA ALA A 158 8.12 -3.64 -8.88
C ALA A 158 6.62 -3.44 -8.67
N TYR A 159 5.81 -3.60 -9.72
CA TYR A 159 4.36 -3.37 -9.67
C TYR A 159 3.58 -4.47 -10.38
N GLN A 160 2.33 -4.65 -9.99
CA GLN A 160 1.38 -5.56 -10.66
C GLN A 160 0.10 -4.79 -11.00
N SER A 161 -0.59 -5.18 -12.07
CA SER A 161 -1.87 -4.56 -12.46
C SER A 161 -2.93 -4.56 -11.36
N SER A 162 -2.83 -5.40 -10.33
CA SER A 162 -3.69 -5.41 -9.13
C SER A 162 -3.60 -4.12 -8.29
N GLY A 163 -2.55 -3.31 -8.48
CA GLY A 163 -2.21 -2.17 -7.61
C GLY A 163 -1.22 -2.55 -6.49
N CYS A 164 -0.88 -3.84 -6.35
CA CYS A 164 0.21 -4.27 -5.47
C CYS A 164 1.57 -3.79 -6.00
N TYR A 165 2.48 -3.45 -5.10
CA TYR A 165 3.84 -3.06 -5.46
C TYR A 165 4.86 -3.37 -4.36
N VAL A 166 6.13 -3.36 -4.76
CA VAL A 166 7.30 -3.36 -3.87
C VAL A 166 8.19 -2.18 -4.25
N SER A 167 8.53 -1.36 -3.26
CA SER A 167 9.40 -0.20 -3.40
C SER A 167 10.61 -0.36 -2.49
N VAL A 168 11.81 -0.25 -3.06
CA VAL A 168 13.08 -0.31 -2.33
C VAL A 168 13.69 1.08 -2.34
N LEU A 169 13.84 1.69 -1.17
CA LEU A 169 14.45 3.02 -1.05
C LEU A 169 15.99 2.95 -1.17
N PRO A 170 16.66 4.05 -1.56
CA PRO A 170 18.10 4.15 -1.52
C PRO A 170 18.65 3.94 -0.11
N ILE A 171 19.86 3.38 -0.06
CA ILE A 171 20.55 3.16 1.20
C ILE A 171 20.97 4.51 1.80
N GLN A 172 20.62 4.73 3.06
CA GLN A 172 21.03 5.88 3.85
C GLN A 172 22.21 5.51 4.76
N ASP A 173 23.33 6.21 4.60
CA ASP A 173 24.48 6.03 5.49
C ASP A 173 24.27 6.78 6.83
N LYS A 174 24.33 6.05 7.95
CA LYS A 174 24.24 6.60 9.32
C LYS A 174 25.61 6.58 10.02
N GLY A 175 26.70 6.41 9.26
CA GLY A 175 28.08 6.39 9.73
C GLY A 175 28.53 5.03 10.26
N THR A 176 27.87 4.51 11.29
CA THR A 176 28.23 3.20 11.91
C THR A 176 27.49 2.03 11.28
N TYR A 177 26.33 2.29 10.67
CA TYR A 177 25.52 1.33 9.94
C TYR A 177 24.79 2.06 8.82
N LYS A 178 24.19 1.28 7.91
CA LYS A 178 23.37 1.79 6.82
C LYS A 178 21.91 1.41 7.06
N LEU A 179 20.97 2.21 6.58
CA LEU A 179 19.54 1.91 6.61
C LEU A 179 18.97 1.80 5.20
N GLN A 180 18.06 0.88 5.02
CA GLN A 180 17.26 0.75 3.79
C GLN A 180 15.82 0.44 4.15
N GLU A 181 14.87 1.11 3.50
CA GLU A 181 13.45 0.83 3.68
C GLU A 181 12.92 0.04 2.48
N LEU A 182 12.14 -1.00 2.78
CA LEU A 182 11.38 -1.76 1.79
C LEU A 182 9.91 -1.58 2.10
N GLU A 183 9.15 -1.07 1.16
CA GLU A 183 7.71 -0.91 1.27
C GLU A 183 6.99 -1.88 0.36
N TYR A 184 6.08 -2.64 0.95
CA TYR A 184 5.22 -3.59 0.27
C TYR A 184 3.79 -3.13 0.38
N CYS A 185 3.12 -2.89 -0.75
CA CYS A 185 1.70 -2.61 -0.80
C CYS A 185 0.95 -3.84 -1.31
N LEU A 186 0.05 -4.36 -0.49
CA LEU A 186 -0.81 -5.50 -0.82
C LEU A 186 -2.26 -5.01 -0.87
N ILE A 187 -2.91 -5.14 -2.02
CA ILE A 187 -4.33 -4.85 -2.19
C ILE A 187 -5.12 -6.15 -2.06
N ASN A 188 -6.20 -6.13 -1.26
CA ASN A 188 -7.07 -7.28 -1.12
C ASN A 188 -7.74 -7.60 -2.47
N PRO A 189 -7.53 -8.79 -3.07
CA PRO A 189 -8.12 -9.13 -4.35
C PRO A 189 -9.65 -9.30 -4.29
N GLN A 190 -10.22 -9.47 -3.08
CA GLN A 190 -11.65 -9.73 -2.89
C GLN A 190 -12.50 -8.46 -2.97
N ASP A 191 -12.01 -7.33 -2.45
CA ASP A 191 -12.73 -6.04 -2.44
C ASP A 191 -12.06 -4.95 -3.28
N LYS A 192 -10.73 -5.01 -3.46
CA LYS A 192 -9.87 -4.00 -4.12
C LYS A 192 -9.95 -2.60 -3.52
N GLU A 193 -10.62 -2.44 -2.39
CA GLU A 193 -10.79 -1.19 -1.64
C GLU A 193 -10.04 -1.24 -0.31
N SER A 194 -9.51 -2.38 0.09
CA SER A 194 -8.64 -2.52 1.26
C SER A 194 -7.22 -2.81 0.83
N ARG A 195 -6.26 -2.07 1.40
CA ARG A 195 -4.85 -2.33 1.21
C ARG A 195 -4.09 -2.28 2.53
N VAL A 196 -2.98 -3.00 2.57
CA VAL A 196 -2.00 -2.89 3.65
C VAL A 196 -0.66 -2.50 3.06
N ARG A 197 0.00 -1.52 3.67
CA ARG A 197 1.38 -1.16 3.37
C ARG A 197 2.26 -1.59 4.53
N ILE A 198 3.15 -2.56 4.29
CA ILE A 198 4.11 -3.06 5.28
C ILE A 198 5.48 -2.55 4.88
N ILE A 199 6.12 -1.80 5.76
CA ILE A 199 7.45 -1.24 5.56
C ILE A 199 8.40 -1.95 6.51
N GLN A 200 9.42 -2.62 5.96
CA GLN A 200 10.52 -3.16 6.73
C GLN A 200 11.69 -2.17 6.69
N VAL A 201 12.13 -1.70 7.87
CA VAL A 201 13.33 -0.88 8.00
C VAL A 201 14.50 -1.81 8.29
N ILE A 202 15.45 -1.88 7.37
CA ILE A 202 16.59 -2.79 7.42
C ILE A 202 17.84 -2.04 7.82
N ARG A 203 18.49 -2.54 8.87
CA ARG A 203 19.86 -2.17 9.22
C ARG A 203 20.83 -3.06 8.46
N ILE A 204 21.78 -2.42 7.79
CA ILE A 204 22.88 -3.08 7.07
C ILE A 204 24.18 -2.77 7.80
N GLU A 205 24.83 -3.81 8.33
CA GLU A 205 26.07 -3.70 9.09
C GLU A 205 26.97 -4.90 8.77
N ASN A 206 28.21 -4.64 8.38
CA ASN A 206 29.15 -5.67 7.93
C ASN A 206 28.53 -6.60 6.86
N GLU A 207 27.86 -5.99 5.87
CA GLU A 207 27.17 -6.68 4.77
C GLU A 207 25.99 -7.57 5.20
N LYS A 208 25.61 -7.56 6.49
CA LYS A 208 24.44 -8.29 6.99
C LYS A 208 23.22 -7.40 7.06
N MET A 209 22.11 -7.88 6.50
CA MET A 209 20.80 -7.23 6.57
C MET A 209 20.02 -7.76 7.77
N MET A 210 19.57 -6.85 8.64
CA MET A 210 18.83 -7.16 9.86
C MET A 210 17.60 -6.26 9.98
N LEU A 211 16.47 -6.83 10.39
CA LEU A 211 15.27 -6.04 10.68
C LEU A 211 15.53 -5.11 11.88
N GLN A 212 15.30 -3.81 11.69
CA GLN A 212 15.38 -2.81 12.75
C GLN A 212 14.01 -2.56 13.38
N ASN A 213 13.02 -2.28 12.55
CA ASN A 213 11.63 -2.05 12.94
C ASN A 213 10.71 -2.24 11.73
N ILE A 214 9.41 -2.30 12.00
CA ILE A 214 8.36 -2.48 10.99
C ILE A 214 7.40 -1.30 11.11
N ARG A 215 6.88 -0.82 9.99
CA ARG A 215 5.73 0.08 9.98
C ARG A 215 4.61 -0.54 9.17
N VAL A 216 3.39 -0.44 9.66
CA VAL A 216 2.21 -0.98 8.99
C VAL A 216 1.18 0.11 8.83
N TYR A 217 0.59 0.23 7.64
CA TYR A 217 -0.60 1.01 7.40
C TYR A 217 -1.72 0.10 6.92
N CYS A 218 -2.87 0.14 7.58
CA CYS A 218 -4.08 -0.53 7.15
C CYS A 218 -5.03 0.55 6.62
N GLU A 219 -5.33 0.50 5.33
CA GLU A 219 -5.95 1.60 4.60
C GLU A 219 -7.15 1.11 3.78
N ASN A 220 -8.18 1.95 3.72
CA ASN A 220 -9.36 1.73 2.90
C ASN A 220 -9.49 2.86 1.88
N TRP A 221 -9.94 2.51 0.68
CA TRP A 221 -10.23 3.47 -0.36
C TRP A 221 -11.40 4.34 0.07
N TYR A 222 -11.15 5.64 0.14
CA TYR A 222 -12.13 6.65 0.53
C TYR A 222 -12.82 7.29 -0.68
N GLY A 223 -12.04 7.56 -1.73
CA GLY A 223 -12.54 8.30 -2.89
C GLY A 223 -11.51 8.52 -4.00
N PRO A 224 -11.91 9.17 -5.09
CA PRO A 224 -10.98 9.60 -6.13
C PRO A 224 -9.92 10.57 -5.57
N PHE A 225 -8.73 10.58 -6.17
CA PHE A 225 -7.63 11.44 -5.77
C PHE A 225 -8.03 12.92 -5.71
N ARG A 226 -7.74 13.55 -4.57
CA ARG A 226 -7.95 14.97 -4.27
C ARG A 226 -6.73 15.56 -3.54
N ASN A 227 -5.57 14.93 -3.66
CA ASN A 227 -4.31 15.40 -3.08
C ASN A 227 -4.36 15.64 -1.56
N GLY A 228 -5.27 14.98 -0.85
CA GLY A 228 -5.50 15.20 0.58
C GLY A 228 -6.14 16.56 0.91
N ASP A 229 -6.81 17.22 -0.03
CA ASP A 229 -7.49 18.51 0.18
C ASP A 229 -8.58 18.45 1.26
N GLN A 230 -9.15 17.26 1.48
CA GLN A 230 -10.12 16.99 2.53
C GLN A 230 -9.51 16.03 3.55
N LEU A 231 -9.33 16.51 4.78
CA LEU A 231 -8.97 15.64 5.89
C LEU A 231 -10.18 14.75 6.24
N GLY A 232 -9.95 13.44 6.33
CA GLY A 232 -10.95 12.48 6.77
C GLY A 232 -11.40 12.83 8.18
N GLY A 233 -12.71 13.03 8.37
CA GLY A 233 -13.30 13.24 9.69
C GLY A 233 -13.29 11.96 10.54
N CYS A 234 -13.87 12.01 11.74
CA CYS A 234 -14.01 10.89 12.69
C CYS A 234 -14.54 9.54 12.15
N ALA A 235 -15.04 9.50 10.92
CA ALA A 235 -15.70 8.35 10.31
C ALA A 235 -14.77 7.55 9.39
N ILE A 236 -13.56 7.23 9.84
CA ILE A 236 -12.79 6.18 9.16
C ILE A 236 -13.50 4.85 9.42
N ARG A 237 -13.67 4.04 8.37
CA ARG A 237 -14.40 2.75 8.43
C ARG A 237 -13.77 1.73 9.39
N ASP A 238 -12.49 1.90 9.71
CA ASP A 238 -11.69 0.98 10.51
C ASP A 238 -11.26 1.61 11.84
N SER A 239 -10.84 0.76 12.77
CA SER A 239 -10.32 1.16 14.09
C SER A 239 -8.81 0.97 14.18
N ALA A 240 -8.19 1.70 15.11
CA ALA A 240 -6.83 1.46 15.59
C ALA A 240 -6.60 -0.04 15.85
N PHE A 241 -5.45 -0.54 15.44
CA PHE A 241 -5.21 -1.98 15.34
C PHE A 241 -3.94 -2.45 16.05
N ALA A 242 -3.02 -1.56 16.41
CA ALA A 242 -1.70 -1.94 16.91
C ALA A 242 -1.76 -2.81 18.18
N CYS A 243 -2.77 -2.60 19.02
CA CYS A 243 -3.00 -3.38 20.26
C CYS A 243 -3.94 -4.58 20.09
N THR A 244 -4.38 -4.91 18.88
CA THR A 244 -5.16 -6.12 18.64
C THR A 244 -4.26 -7.35 18.63
N ALA A 245 -4.84 -8.54 18.79
CA ALA A 245 -4.07 -9.77 18.84
C ALA A 245 -3.24 -9.97 17.56
N ALA A 246 -1.97 -10.33 17.75
CA ALA A 246 -1.12 -10.74 16.65
C ALA A 246 -1.62 -12.06 16.04
N LEU A 247 -1.25 -12.29 14.78
CA LEU A 247 -1.49 -13.54 14.08
C LEU A 247 -0.85 -14.73 14.82
N GLU A 248 -1.52 -15.88 14.84
CA GLU A 248 -0.95 -17.09 15.42
C GLU A 248 0.02 -17.76 14.44
N ALA A 249 1.17 -18.24 14.94
CA ALA A 249 2.21 -18.86 14.09
C ALA A 249 1.66 -20.06 13.29
N SER A 250 0.77 -20.85 13.90
CA SER A 250 0.16 -22.03 13.29
C SER A 250 -0.71 -21.73 12.08
N GLU A 251 -1.16 -20.48 11.89
CA GLU A 251 -1.93 -20.07 10.70
C GLU A 251 -1.04 -19.78 9.48
N VAL A 252 0.27 -19.59 9.67
CA VAL A 252 1.20 -19.15 8.61
C VAL A 252 2.30 -20.17 8.34
N VAL A 253 2.76 -20.88 9.37
CA VAL A 253 3.81 -21.89 9.25
C VAL A 253 3.30 -23.07 8.42
N GLY A 254 4.11 -23.54 7.47
CA GLY A 254 3.79 -24.67 6.63
C GLY A 254 4.14 -24.46 5.15
N THR A 255 3.58 -25.33 4.32
CA THR A 255 3.79 -25.32 2.87
C THR A 255 2.67 -24.56 2.20
N TRP A 256 3.04 -23.55 1.42
CA TRP A 256 2.14 -22.72 0.65
C TRP A 256 2.40 -22.92 -0.84
N ARG A 257 1.33 -22.84 -1.63
CA ARG A 257 1.40 -22.93 -3.08
C ARG A 257 0.46 -21.90 -3.69
N GLY A 258 0.90 -21.24 -4.76
CA GLY A 258 0.09 -20.28 -5.47
C GLY A 258 0.75 -19.79 -6.74
N LEU A 259 0.03 -18.96 -7.49
CA LEU A 259 0.60 -18.26 -8.63
C LEU A 259 1.54 -17.16 -8.12
N GLY A 260 2.78 -17.18 -8.59
CA GLY A 260 3.74 -16.11 -8.34
C GLY A 260 3.89 -15.22 -9.56
N ALA A 261 4.22 -13.96 -9.33
CA ALA A 261 4.72 -13.05 -10.35
C ALA A 261 6.09 -12.54 -9.90
N VAL A 262 7.02 -12.37 -10.83
CA VAL A 262 8.42 -12.02 -10.52
C VAL A 262 8.92 -10.91 -11.44
N ALA A 263 9.63 -9.96 -10.85
CA ALA A 263 10.41 -8.94 -11.53
C ALA A 263 11.90 -9.15 -11.21
N SER A 264 12.76 -9.04 -12.22
CA SER A 264 14.22 -9.09 -12.04
C SER A 264 14.81 -7.69 -12.14
N PHE A 265 15.63 -7.32 -11.16
CA PHE A 265 16.38 -6.06 -11.16
C PHE A 265 17.83 -6.22 -11.64
N ARG A 266 18.24 -7.45 -12.04
CA ARG A 266 19.59 -7.69 -12.56
C ARG A 266 19.78 -7.02 -13.93
N GLY A 267 20.80 -6.16 -14.04
CA GLY A 267 21.26 -5.59 -15.31
C GLY A 267 20.49 -4.36 -15.80
N THR A 268 19.48 -3.89 -15.06
CA THR A 268 18.70 -2.71 -15.41
C THR A 268 19.35 -1.45 -14.83
N GLN A 269 20.37 -0.92 -15.51
CA GLN A 269 21.02 0.34 -15.08
C GLN A 269 20.10 1.57 -15.24
N ASN A 270 19.04 1.48 -16.05
CA ASN A 270 18.23 2.64 -16.45
C ASN A 270 16.71 2.51 -16.25
N ASN A 271 16.19 1.37 -15.79
CA ASN A 271 14.74 1.21 -15.58
C ASN A 271 14.42 0.76 -14.16
N VAL A 272 14.02 1.75 -13.35
CA VAL A 272 13.63 1.58 -11.94
C VAL A 272 12.31 0.83 -11.82
N LEU A 273 11.42 0.96 -12.80
CA LEU A 273 10.07 0.38 -12.81
C LEU A 273 10.10 -0.98 -13.51
N GLN A 274 9.68 -2.02 -12.80
CA GLN A 274 9.58 -3.38 -13.33
C GLN A 274 8.16 -3.93 -13.13
N GLU A 275 7.58 -4.48 -14.19
CA GLU A 275 6.32 -5.21 -14.07
C GLU A 275 6.57 -6.59 -13.45
N LEU A 276 5.75 -6.97 -12.48
CA LEU A 276 5.68 -8.33 -11.94
C LEU A 276 4.95 -9.21 -12.95
N LEU A 277 5.74 -9.93 -13.75
CA LEU A 277 5.21 -10.82 -14.77
C LEU A 277 4.79 -12.16 -14.13
N VAL A 278 3.56 -12.58 -14.43
CA VAL A 278 3.04 -13.87 -13.96
C VAL A 278 3.99 -14.98 -14.40
N ASN A 279 4.44 -15.74 -13.42
CA ASN A 279 5.33 -16.88 -13.61
C ASN A 279 4.54 -18.19 -13.38
N SER A 280 5.25 -19.32 -13.32
CA SER A 280 4.69 -20.59 -12.93
C SER A 280 4.22 -20.60 -11.47
N GLU A 281 3.45 -21.63 -11.14
CA GLU A 281 3.12 -21.98 -9.76
C GLU A 281 4.39 -22.03 -8.90
N GLN A 282 4.37 -21.30 -7.78
CA GLN A 282 5.46 -21.20 -6.81
C GLN A 282 5.05 -21.96 -5.54
N SER A 283 6.00 -22.67 -4.94
CA SER A 283 5.84 -23.24 -3.61
C SER A 283 6.78 -22.54 -2.63
N SER A 284 6.26 -22.15 -1.47
CA SER A 284 7.08 -21.63 -0.37
C SER A 284 6.88 -22.47 0.88
N MET A 285 7.96 -22.65 1.63
CA MET A 285 7.93 -23.25 2.96
C MET A 285 8.22 -22.14 3.95
N ARG A 286 7.29 -21.92 4.90
CA ARG A 286 7.48 -20.99 5.99
C ARG A 286 7.67 -21.76 7.28
N ASP A 287 8.74 -21.44 7.97
CA ASP A 287 9.02 -21.87 9.34
C ASP A 287 8.96 -20.65 10.27
N GLU A 288 9.04 -20.90 11.57
CA GLU A 288 9.04 -19.87 12.61
C GLU A 288 10.31 -19.01 12.63
N SER A 289 11.38 -19.44 11.95
CA SER A 289 12.67 -18.74 11.99
C SER A 289 12.56 -17.37 11.35
N GLY A 290 12.85 -16.31 12.10
CA GLY A 290 12.78 -14.92 11.60
C GLY A 290 11.37 -14.44 11.24
N LEU A 291 10.33 -15.20 11.60
CA LEU A 291 8.93 -14.83 11.40
C LEU A 291 8.50 -13.84 12.50
N VAL A 292 7.97 -12.69 12.09
CA VAL A 292 7.37 -11.69 12.97
C VAL A 292 5.88 -11.65 12.67
N LEU A 293 5.09 -11.96 13.68
CA LEU A 293 3.63 -12.00 13.61
C LEU A 293 3.08 -10.66 14.07
N LEU A 294 2.15 -10.11 13.31
CA LEU A 294 1.63 -8.76 13.51
C LEU A 294 0.10 -8.81 13.64
N PRO A 295 -0.52 -7.77 14.22
CA PRO A 295 -1.98 -7.66 14.24
C PRO A 295 -2.58 -7.59 12.83
N LYS A 296 -3.92 -7.65 12.72
CA LYS A 296 -4.66 -7.65 11.45
C LYS A 296 -4.27 -8.80 10.49
N ARG A 297 -3.83 -9.93 11.07
CA ARG A 297 -3.43 -11.15 10.33
C ARG A 297 -2.28 -10.89 9.35
N LEU A 298 -1.35 -10.04 9.77
CA LEU A 298 -0.17 -9.67 9.01
C LEU A 298 1.06 -10.40 9.55
N TRP A 299 2.07 -10.53 8.72
CA TRP A 299 3.36 -11.06 9.13
C TRP A 299 4.47 -10.54 8.24
N CYS A 300 5.70 -10.61 8.72
CA CYS A 300 6.88 -10.39 7.91
C CYS A 300 8.03 -11.30 8.33
N SER A 301 9.05 -11.42 7.49
CA SER A 301 10.30 -12.09 7.83
C SER A 301 11.46 -11.53 7.01
N ILE A 302 12.67 -11.69 7.55
CA ILE A 302 13.94 -11.52 6.84
C ILE A 302 14.78 -12.74 7.15
N LYS A 303 15.24 -13.43 6.10
CA LYS A 303 16.01 -14.67 6.22
C LYS A 303 17.20 -14.65 5.26
N GLU A 304 18.36 -15.08 5.76
CA GLU A 304 19.51 -15.38 4.92
C GLU A 304 19.28 -16.74 4.22
N SER A 305 19.53 -16.78 2.92
CA SER A 305 19.48 -17.99 2.11
C SER A 305 20.80 -18.74 2.19
N LYS A 306 20.79 -20.01 1.78
CA LYS A 306 22.01 -20.84 1.76
C LYS A 306 23.10 -20.29 0.84
N ASP A 307 22.71 -19.48 -0.14
CA ASP A 307 23.63 -18.88 -1.13
C ASP A 307 24.20 -17.53 -0.65
N GLY A 308 23.90 -17.10 0.58
CA GLY A 308 24.31 -15.81 1.15
C GLY A 308 23.45 -14.62 0.72
N ASP A 309 22.35 -14.88 0.01
CA ASP A 309 21.35 -13.87 -0.35
C ASP A 309 20.41 -13.61 0.83
N THR A 310 19.80 -12.43 0.90
CA THR A 310 18.77 -12.15 1.92
C THR A 310 17.39 -12.08 1.29
N CYS A 311 16.43 -12.81 1.85
CA CYS A 311 15.03 -12.80 1.45
C CYS A 311 14.21 -12.02 2.47
N SER A 312 13.63 -10.91 2.03
CA SER A 312 12.68 -10.09 2.79
C SER A 312 11.27 -10.42 2.32
N GLU A 313 10.38 -10.81 3.22
CA GLU A 313 9.04 -11.30 2.88
C GLU A 313 8.00 -10.69 3.81
N VAL A 314 6.84 -10.34 3.26
CA VAL A 314 5.66 -9.91 4.02
C VAL A 314 4.43 -10.67 3.53
N GLY A 315 3.40 -10.73 4.37
CA GLY A 315 2.12 -11.25 3.90
C GLY A 315 0.93 -10.83 4.74
N TRP A 316 -0.23 -11.10 4.14
CA TRP A 316 -1.54 -10.82 4.70
C TRP A 316 -2.42 -12.05 4.51
N LEU A 317 -2.87 -12.63 5.62
CA LEU A 317 -3.77 -13.77 5.63
C LEU A 317 -5.23 -13.30 5.49
N LEU A 318 -5.85 -13.57 4.35
CA LEU A 318 -7.18 -13.07 3.99
C LEU A 318 -8.28 -13.91 4.65
N ASP A 319 -8.13 -15.23 4.64
CA ASP A 319 -9.04 -16.20 5.26
C ASP A 319 -8.23 -17.44 5.72
N HIS A 320 -8.90 -18.57 5.99
CA HIS A 320 -8.19 -19.80 6.35
C HIS A 320 -7.58 -20.44 5.09
N GLY A 321 -6.25 -20.41 4.98
CA GLY A 321 -5.52 -21.06 3.90
C GLY A 321 -5.32 -20.21 2.64
N HIS A 322 -5.81 -18.96 2.60
CA HIS A 322 -5.47 -18.00 1.54
C HIS A 322 -4.74 -16.78 2.09
N ALA A 323 -3.59 -16.50 1.50
CA ALA A 323 -2.76 -15.35 1.85
C ALA A 323 -2.22 -14.67 0.59
N ILE A 324 -2.01 -13.37 0.68
CA ILE A 324 -1.17 -12.62 -0.25
C ILE A 324 0.22 -12.56 0.36
N THR A 325 1.24 -12.70 -0.48
CA THR A 325 2.63 -12.62 -0.06
C THR A 325 3.39 -11.79 -1.06
N SER A 326 4.30 -10.97 -0.57
CA SER A 326 5.25 -10.25 -1.40
C SER A 326 6.65 -10.42 -0.82
N ARG A 327 7.65 -10.47 -1.71
CA ARG A 327 9.02 -10.83 -1.35
C ARG A 327 9.98 -9.98 -2.16
N CYS A 328 11.10 -9.62 -1.56
CA CYS A 328 12.25 -9.07 -2.28
C CYS A 328 13.51 -9.83 -1.88
N THR A 329 14.28 -10.26 -2.87
CA THR A 329 15.55 -10.96 -2.67
C THR A 329 16.71 -10.03 -2.94
N PHE A 330 17.68 -10.00 -2.02
CA PHE A 330 18.87 -9.18 -2.06
C PHE A 330 20.10 -10.05 -2.23
N SER A 331 21.09 -9.52 -2.94
CA SER A 331 22.43 -10.08 -2.96
C SER A 331 23.11 -9.97 -1.58
N SER A 332 24.23 -10.67 -1.42
CA SER A 332 25.11 -10.49 -0.26
C SER A 332 25.62 -9.05 -0.05
N THR A 333 25.56 -8.19 -1.07
CA THR A 333 25.91 -6.76 -0.97
C THR A 333 24.71 -5.85 -0.74
N ALA A 334 23.58 -6.41 -0.31
CA ALA A 334 22.32 -5.70 -0.06
C ALA A 334 21.75 -4.97 -1.29
N THR A 335 22.01 -5.50 -2.50
CA THR A 335 21.41 -4.99 -3.73
C THR A 335 20.21 -5.86 -4.13
N PRO A 336 19.04 -5.29 -4.44
CA PRO A 336 17.87 -6.07 -4.84
C PRO A 336 18.14 -6.80 -6.15
N LYS A 337 17.80 -8.09 -6.17
CA LYS A 337 17.97 -9.02 -7.31
C LYS A 337 16.64 -9.27 -8.01
N ALA A 338 15.60 -9.53 -7.22
CA ALA A 338 14.26 -9.83 -7.72
C ALA A 338 13.21 -9.47 -6.67
N SER A 339 11.99 -9.21 -7.14
CA SER A 339 10.78 -9.05 -6.33
C SER A 339 9.64 -9.85 -6.91
#